data_AF-A0A656D7E7-F1
#
_entry.id   AF-A0A656D7E7-F1
#
_cell.length_a   1.000
_cell.length_b   1.000
_cell.length_c   1.000
_cell.angle_alpha   90.00
_cell.angle_beta   90.00
_cell.angle_gamma   90.00
#
_symmetry.space_group_name_H-M   'P 1'
#
loop_
_entity.id
_entity.type
_entity.pdbx_description
1 polymer ?
#
loop_
_entity_poly.entity_id
_entity_poly.type
_entity_poly.pdbx_seq_one_letter_code
_entity_poly.pdbx_strand_id
1 'polypeptide(L)'
;MANLKELSQREIKFTSGHRACAGCLPAVALRQVTLSINYPCVVGFATGCMEVVSTIFPYTAWNIPYIHVAFENVAAVMSGVESAYKALKKKGKINEEIKFIAFGGDGGTYDIGFQALSGMAERGHDVLYVCYNNEAYMNTGIQRSSATPFGAQTSTTPVGSVEFGKKQFPKDLTQIMAAHGIPYVAQASVHNWKDLNMKIEKALNIKGPKFINILAPCTLGWRYPAEKGIEIAKLAVETCVWPLYEVENGKYKINYKPREKKPVVEWLKIQGRFSHLFKPENQHLIDEIQKEVDKRWTRLLELASA
;
A
#
# COMPACT_ATOMS: atom_id res chain seq x y z
N MET A 1 15.79 -11.24 -11.52
CA MET A 1 15.20 -10.56 -10.34
C MET A 1 16.15 -10.74 -9.18
N ALA A 2 16.32 -9.70 -8.38
CA ALA A 2 17.37 -9.71 -7.37
C ALA A 2 17.05 -10.67 -6.20
N ASN A 3 18.04 -11.47 -5.80
CA ASN A 3 17.98 -12.25 -4.57
C ASN A 3 18.34 -11.38 -3.33
N LEU A 4 18.19 -11.92 -2.13
CA LEU A 4 18.44 -11.17 -0.89
C LEU A 4 19.89 -10.65 -0.78
N LYS A 5 20.87 -11.44 -1.24
CA LYS A 5 22.29 -11.07 -1.25
C LYS A 5 22.51 -9.86 -2.17
N GLU A 6 21.95 -9.90 -3.38
CA GLU A 6 22.03 -8.80 -4.33
C GLU A 6 21.33 -7.55 -3.80
N LEU A 7 20.13 -7.69 -3.22
CA LEU A 7 19.40 -6.56 -2.61
C LEU A 7 20.18 -5.92 -1.45
N SER A 8 20.87 -6.72 -0.64
CA SER A 8 21.66 -6.22 0.50
C SER A 8 22.89 -5.40 0.09
N GLN A 9 23.35 -5.56 -1.15
CA GLN A 9 24.50 -4.84 -1.72
C GLN A 9 24.08 -3.55 -2.44
N ARG A 10 22.79 -3.33 -2.66
CA ARG A 10 22.29 -2.13 -3.34
C ARG A 10 22.41 -0.91 -2.42
N GLU A 11 22.62 0.24 -3.05
CA GLU A 11 22.60 1.52 -2.36
C GLU A 11 21.25 1.74 -1.65
N ILE A 12 21.34 2.16 -0.39
CA ILE A 12 20.18 2.44 0.47
C ILE A 12 19.64 3.83 0.11
N LYS A 13 18.50 3.86 -0.58
CA LYS A 13 17.81 5.09 -0.98
C LYS A 13 16.90 5.67 0.12
N PHE A 14 16.40 4.81 1.01
CA PHE A 14 15.66 5.18 2.23
C PHE A 14 16.46 4.73 3.47
N THR A 15 17.12 5.69 4.11
CA THR A 15 18.15 5.48 5.12
C THR A 15 17.57 5.34 6.53
N SER A 16 18.43 4.91 7.47
CA SER A 16 18.14 5.01 8.90
C SER A 16 18.16 6.45 9.39
N GLY A 17 17.60 6.73 10.57
CA GLY A 17 17.56 8.09 11.15
C GLY A 17 16.22 8.81 11.01
N HIS A 18 15.14 8.07 10.72
CA HIS A 18 13.77 8.58 10.69
C HIS A 18 13.04 8.36 12.04
N ARG A 19 12.02 9.15 12.35
CA ARG A 19 11.25 9.06 13.62
C ARG A 19 10.04 8.13 13.57
N ALA A 20 10.05 7.15 12.66
CA ALA A 20 9.01 6.13 12.60
C ALA A 20 8.96 5.31 13.90
N CYS A 21 7.77 4.82 14.26
CA CYS A 21 7.60 3.96 15.44
C CYS A 21 8.49 2.71 15.37
N ALA A 22 8.86 2.15 16.53
CA ALA A 22 9.46 0.83 16.59
C ALA A 22 8.53 -0.21 15.92
N GLY A 23 9.07 -1.02 15.00
CA GLY A 23 8.26 -1.97 14.21
C GLY A 23 7.35 -1.33 13.14
N CYS A 24 7.62 -0.09 12.71
CA CYS A 24 6.85 0.56 11.64
C CYS A 24 6.99 -0.17 10.30
N LEU A 25 5.98 -0.94 9.92
CA LEU A 25 5.98 -1.64 8.64
C LEU A 25 5.80 -0.74 7.41
N PRO A 26 5.14 0.43 7.48
CA PRO A 26 5.23 1.40 6.39
C PRO A 26 6.68 1.80 6.05
N ALA A 27 7.55 1.96 7.05
CA ALA A 27 8.98 2.23 6.82
C ALA A 27 9.68 1.03 6.19
N VAL A 28 9.36 -0.20 6.63
CA VAL A 28 9.85 -1.44 6.00
C VAL A 28 9.40 -1.55 4.54
N ALA A 29 8.14 -1.21 4.24
CA ALA A 29 7.60 -1.20 2.89
C ALA A 29 8.37 -0.24 1.98
N LEU A 30 8.60 1.00 2.43
CA LEU A 30 9.39 1.98 1.67
C LEU A 30 10.82 1.49 1.43
N ARG A 31 11.46 0.90 2.44
CA ARG A 31 12.81 0.34 2.29
C ARG A 31 12.83 -0.80 1.27
N GLN A 32 11.87 -1.73 1.32
CA GLN A 32 11.75 -2.83 0.36
C GLN A 32 11.50 -2.32 -1.07
N VAL A 33 10.60 -1.34 -1.24
CA VAL A 33 10.33 -0.72 -2.55
C VAL A 33 11.58 -0.04 -3.08
N THR A 34 12.21 0.82 -2.30
CA THR A 34 13.34 1.62 -2.76
C THR A 34 14.61 0.80 -3.01
N LEU A 35 14.85 -0.28 -2.25
CA LEU A 35 15.90 -1.26 -2.56
C LEU A 35 15.66 -1.98 -3.90
N SER A 36 14.40 -2.11 -4.30
CA SER A 36 14.02 -2.73 -5.57
C SER A 36 14.27 -1.81 -6.78
N ILE A 37 14.49 -0.51 -6.56
CA ILE A 37 14.76 0.47 -7.61
C ILE A 37 16.26 0.46 -7.94
N ASN A 38 16.61 -0.07 -9.11
CA ASN A 38 17.96 -0.10 -9.67
C ASN A 38 18.20 0.96 -10.76
N TYR A 39 17.37 2.01 -10.80
CA TYR A 39 17.47 3.13 -11.75
C TYR A 39 17.65 4.45 -10.99
N PRO A 40 18.22 5.49 -11.62
CA PRO A 40 18.00 6.87 -11.19
C PRO A 40 16.50 7.13 -11.07
N CYS A 41 16.08 7.76 -9.98
CA CYS A 41 14.66 7.97 -9.73
C CYS A 41 14.37 9.27 -9.00
N VAL A 42 13.16 9.78 -9.20
CA VAL A 42 12.59 10.90 -8.44
C VAL A 42 11.37 10.39 -7.70
N VAL A 43 11.31 10.71 -6.41
CA VAL A 43 10.22 10.33 -5.51
C VAL A 43 9.38 11.55 -5.19
N GLY A 44 8.07 11.44 -5.40
CA GLY A 44 7.07 12.34 -4.83
C GLY A 44 6.33 11.67 -3.68
N PHE A 45 6.01 12.42 -2.64
CA PHE A 45 5.41 11.86 -1.43
C PHE A 45 4.26 12.72 -0.92
N ALA A 46 3.05 12.12 -0.85
CA ALA A 46 1.89 12.76 -0.24
C ALA A 46 2.06 12.87 1.28
N THR A 47 1.68 14.01 1.86
CA THR A 47 1.63 14.20 3.32
C THR A 47 0.99 13.00 4.03
N GLY A 48 1.62 12.51 5.10
CA GLY A 48 1.18 11.33 5.85
C GLY A 48 2.29 10.85 6.77
N CYS A 49 2.09 9.74 7.49
CA CYS A 49 3.08 9.26 8.46
C CYS A 49 4.49 9.18 7.88
N MET A 50 4.62 8.54 6.72
CA MET A 50 5.95 8.29 6.18
C MET A 50 6.63 9.53 5.62
N GLU A 51 5.87 10.54 5.20
CA GLU A 51 6.43 11.85 4.89
C GLU A 51 6.93 12.49 6.19
N VAL A 52 6.02 12.74 7.15
CA VAL A 52 6.32 13.43 8.41
C VAL A 52 7.49 12.81 9.16
N VAL A 53 7.57 11.48 9.27
CA VAL A 53 8.63 10.83 10.06
C VAL A 53 9.96 10.73 9.31
N SER A 54 9.99 10.87 7.98
CA SER A 54 11.20 10.73 7.17
C SER A 54 11.84 12.05 6.78
N THR A 55 11.12 13.18 6.88
CA THR A 55 11.62 14.51 6.47
C THR A 55 11.44 15.57 7.54
N ILE A 56 11.89 15.28 8.76
CA ILE A 56 11.82 16.22 9.88
C ILE A 56 12.93 17.24 9.74
N PHE A 57 12.54 18.51 9.58
CA PHE A 57 13.48 19.61 9.42
C PHE A 57 14.58 19.64 10.51
N PRO A 58 15.86 19.84 10.15
CA PRO A 58 16.39 20.06 8.79
C PRO A 58 16.81 18.76 8.06
N TYR A 59 16.44 17.58 8.57
CA TYR A 59 16.93 16.28 8.12
C TYR A 59 16.00 15.57 7.14
N THR A 60 16.57 14.65 6.34
CA THR A 60 15.85 13.74 5.45
C THR A 60 16.44 12.34 5.52
N ALA A 61 15.58 11.32 5.49
CA ALA A 61 15.96 9.92 5.34
C ALA A 61 16.01 9.46 3.87
N TRP A 62 15.84 10.38 2.92
CA TRP A 62 15.88 10.10 1.48
C TRP A 62 17.24 10.46 0.91
N ASN A 63 17.99 9.46 0.45
CA ASN A 63 19.27 9.64 -0.24
C ASN A 63 19.09 9.69 -1.77
N ILE A 64 17.95 10.20 -2.21
CA ILE A 64 17.55 10.35 -3.61
C ILE A 64 16.70 11.61 -3.77
N PRO A 65 16.55 12.16 -4.99
CA PRO A 65 15.65 13.29 -5.24
C PRO A 65 14.24 13.02 -4.71
N TYR A 66 13.80 13.88 -3.80
CA TYR A 66 12.55 13.76 -3.06
C TYR A 66 11.75 15.06 -3.15
N ILE A 67 10.45 14.94 -3.37
CA ILE A 67 9.52 16.06 -3.44
C ILE A 67 8.39 15.79 -2.45
N HIS A 68 8.34 16.61 -1.39
CA HIS A 68 7.16 16.70 -0.55
C HIS A 68 6.05 17.45 -1.30
N VAL A 69 4.82 16.98 -1.17
CA VAL A 69 3.65 17.62 -1.76
C VAL A 69 2.46 17.58 -0.80
N ALA A 70 1.42 18.35 -1.14
CA ALA A 70 0.15 18.29 -0.42
C ALA A 70 -0.47 16.88 -0.46
N PHE A 71 -1.37 16.63 0.48
CA PHE A 71 -1.90 15.30 0.75
C PHE A 71 -2.65 14.69 -0.45
N GLU A 72 -3.31 15.54 -1.22
CA GLU A 72 -4.27 15.18 -2.26
C GLU A 72 -3.67 15.06 -3.68
N ASN A 73 -2.42 15.49 -3.91
CA ASN A 73 -1.98 15.79 -5.28
C ASN A 73 -0.68 15.13 -5.75
N VAL A 74 -0.09 14.19 -5.00
CA VAL A 74 1.19 13.55 -5.40
C VAL A 74 1.17 12.93 -6.80
N ALA A 75 0.07 12.32 -7.20
CA ALA A 75 -0.07 11.77 -8.56
C ALA A 75 -0.05 12.87 -9.64
N ALA A 76 -0.69 14.01 -9.38
CA ALA A 76 -0.69 15.15 -10.28
C ALA A 76 0.69 15.82 -10.35
N VAL A 77 1.36 16.00 -9.21
CA VAL A 77 2.72 16.55 -9.18
C VAL A 77 3.69 15.65 -9.95
N MET A 78 3.66 14.34 -9.70
CA MET A 78 4.55 13.41 -10.39
C MET A 78 4.23 13.29 -11.89
N SER A 79 2.98 13.48 -12.30
CA SER A 79 2.60 13.65 -13.71
C SER A 79 3.31 14.86 -14.35
N GLY A 80 3.38 15.98 -13.63
CA GLY A 80 4.07 17.20 -14.07
C GLY A 80 5.58 17.03 -14.14
N VAL A 81 6.18 16.39 -13.13
CA VAL A 81 7.63 16.07 -13.10
C VAL A 81 8.01 15.16 -14.29
N GLU A 82 7.22 14.13 -14.54
CA GLU A 82 7.43 13.20 -15.66
C GLU A 82 7.29 13.90 -17.02
N SER A 83 6.31 14.80 -17.16
CA SER A 83 6.12 15.60 -18.37
C SER A 83 7.27 16.58 -18.61
N ALA A 84 7.77 17.22 -17.55
CA ALA A 84 8.93 18.11 -17.61
C ALA A 84 10.19 17.35 -18.02
N TYR A 85 10.41 16.16 -17.44
CA TYR A 85 11.50 15.26 -17.83
C TYR A 85 11.43 14.89 -19.32
N LYS A 86 10.26 14.46 -19.82
CA LYS A 86 10.05 14.17 -21.25
C LYS A 86 10.41 15.35 -22.14
N ALA A 87 9.99 16.55 -21.77
CA ALA A 87 10.29 17.78 -22.51
C ALA A 87 11.80 18.10 -22.52
N LEU A 88 12.48 17.95 -21.38
CA LEU A 88 13.92 18.19 -21.26
C LEU A 88 14.75 17.14 -22.00
N LYS A 89 14.33 15.88 -21.95
CA LYS A 89 14.94 14.77 -22.69
C LYS A 89 14.81 14.94 -24.20
N LYS A 90 13.63 15.34 -24.69
CA LYS A 90 13.43 15.68 -26.12
C LYS A 90 14.35 16.82 -26.60
N LYS A 91 14.71 17.75 -25.70
CA LYS A 91 15.64 18.85 -25.97
C LYS A 91 17.12 18.46 -25.80
N GLY A 92 17.44 17.19 -25.50
CA GLY A 92 18.81 16.73 -25.25
C GLY A 92 19.44 17.26 -23.96
N LYS A 93 18.64 17.81 -23.04
CA LYS A 93 19.14 18.35 -21.76
C LYS A 93 19.31 17.29 -20.68
N ILE A 94 18.66 16.14 -20.84
CA ILE A 94 18.77 14.97 -19.94
C ILE A 94 18.92 13.74 -20.83
N ASN A 95 20.00 12.98 -20.63
CA ASN A 95 20.28 11.77 -21.39
C ASN A 95 19.98 10.48 -20.59
N GLU A 96 19.83 10.59 -19.27
CA GLU A 96 19.58 9.45 -18.39
C GLU A 96 18.13 8.94 -18.48
N GLU A 97 17.94 7.64 -18.25
CA GLU A 97 16.63 7.03 -18.00
C GLU A 97 16.26 7.17 -16.54
N ILE A 98 15.26 8.00 -16.23
CA ILE A 98 14.82 8.29 -14.87
C ILE A 98 13.46 7.64 -14.64
N LYS A 99 13.26 7.02 -13.47
CA LYS A 99 11.98 6.47 -13.02
C LYS A 99 11.27 7.43 -12.06
N PHE A 100 9.94 7.51 -12.17
CA PHE A 100 9.12 8.39 -11.33
C PHE A 100 8.24 7.55 -10.41
N ILE A 101 8.37 7.78 -9.11
CA ILE A 101 7.62 7.04 -8.09
C ILE A 101 6.83 8.04 -7.25
N ALA A 102 5.53 7.80 -7.11
CA ALA A 102 4.66 8.51 -6.19
C ALA A 102 4.35 7.59 -5.00
N PHE A 103 4.47 8.08 -3.78
CA PHE A 103 4.03 7.37 -2.58
C PHE A 103 2.87 8.10 -1.90
N GLY A 104 1.93 7.30 -1.38
CA GLY A 104 0.83 7.76 -0.53
C GLY A 104 0.47 6.72 0.52
N GLY A 105 0.01 7.17 1.68
CA GLY A 105 -0.71 6.31 2.63
C GLY A 105 -2.15 6.14 2.17
N ASP A 106 -2.90 5.22 2.76
CA ASP A 106 -4.26 4.92 2.29
C ASP A 106 -5.20 6.15 2.28
N GLY A 107 -5.10 7.05 3.24
CA GLY A 107 -5.88 8.30 3.21
C GLY A 107 -5.59 9.21 1.98
N GLY A 108 -4.34 9.25 1.54
CA GLY A 108 -3.89 10.03 0.37
C GLY A 108 -4.12 9.32 -0.97
N THR A 109 -4.63 8.09 -0.93
CA THR A 109 -4.76 7.24 -2.11
C THR A 109 -6.20 6.76 -2.30
N TYR A 110 -6.84 6.24 -1.27
CA TYR A 110 -8.22 5.73 -1.28
C TYR A 110 -9.24 6.87 -1.19
N ASP A 111 -8.87 7.98 -0.57
CA ASP A 111 -9.77 9.08 -0.24
C ASP A 111 -9.34 10.37 -0.96
N ILE A 112 -8.63 11.28 -0.28
CA ILE A 112 -8.48 12.67 -0.75
C ILE A 112 -7.66 12.77 -2.05
N GLY A 113 -6.64 11.92 -2.24
CA GLY A 113 -5.82 11.93 -3.44
C GLY A 113 -6.31 11.03 -4.57
N PHE A 114 -7.48 10.38 -4.42
CA PHE A 114 -7.99 9.45 -5.43
C PHE A 114 -8.24 10.13 -6.78
N GLN A 115 -8.75 11.37 -6.80
CA GLN A 115 -8.99 12.12 -8.04
C GLN A 115 -7.68 12.35 -8.82
N ALA A 116 -6.60 12.74 -8.12
CA ALA A 116 -5.30 12.94 -8.75
C ALA A 116 -4.72 11.62 -9.28
N LEU A 117 -4.86 10.53 -8.52
CA LEU A 117 -4.44 9.19 -8.93
C LEU A 117 -5.19 8.72 -10.18
N SER A 118 -6.52 8.84 -10.18
CA SER A 118 -7.37 8.50 -11.33
C SER A 118 -6.99 9.32 -12.57
N GLY A 119 -6.79 10.63 -12.42
CA GLY A 119 -6.35 11.48 -13.53
C GLY A 119 -4.95 11.14 -14.06
N MET A 120 -4.01 10.75 -13.20
CA MET A 120 -2.67 10.30 -13.65
C MET A 120 -2.77 9.00 -14.47
N ALA A 121 -3.62 8.07 -14.03
CA ALA A 121 -3.89 6.82 -14.72
C ALA A 121 -4.56 7.05 -16.07
N GLU A 122 -5.60 7.88 -16.11
CA GLU A 122 -6.34 8.23 -17.34
C GLU A 122 -5.44 8.89 -18.39
N ARG A 123 -4.57 9.83 -17.99
CA ARG A 123 -3.62 10.49 -18.89
C ARG A 123 -2.43 9.62 -19.33
N GLY A 124 -2.27 8.42 -18.80
CA GLY A 124 -1.22 7.49 -19.24
C GLY A 124 0.21 7.87 -18.83
N HIS A 125 0.41 8.62 -17.73
CA HIS A 125 1.75 9.03 -17.29
C HIS A 125 2.63 7.84 -16.89
N ASP A 126 3.94 7.86 -17.24
CA ASP A 126 4.89 6.77 -16.92
C ASP A 126 5.36 6.81 -15.46
N VAL A 127 4.42 6.73 -14.52
CA VAL A 127 4.65 6.84 -13.07
C VAL A 127 4.24 5.54 -12.38
N LEU A 128 5.06 5.08 -11.44
CA LEU A 128 4.68 4.04 -10.48
C LEU A 128 4.10 4.70 -9.23
N TYR A 129 2.81 4.51 -8.97
CA TYR A 129 2.19 4.91 -7.72
C TYR A 129 2.18 3.75 -6.73
N VAL A 130 2.71 3.97 -5.54
CA VAL A 130 2.76 3.01 -4.45
C VAL A 130 1.93 3.50 -3.27
N CYS A 131 0.88 2.77 -2.93
CA CYS A 131 0.14 2.96 -1.70
C CYS A 131 0.74 2.09 -0.60
N TYR A 132 1.25 2.68 0.48
CA TYR A 132 1.50 1.95 1.73
C TYR A 132 0.20 1.96 2.55
N ASN A 133 -0.57 0.89 2.43
CA ASN A 133 -1.85 0.77 3.11
C ASN A 133 -1.64 0.31 4.56
N ASN A 134 -1.86 1.23 5.50
CA ASN A 134 -1.91 0.92 6.92
C ASN A 134 -3.31 1.05 7.50
N GLU A 135 -4.33 1.21 6.64
CA GLU A 135 -5.77 1.09 6.91
C GLU A 135 -6.36 2.14 7.87
N ALA A 136 -5.71 3.28 8.04
CA ALA A 136 -6.28 4.45 8.71
C ALA A 136 -5.45 5.70 8.39
N TYR A 137 -5.99 6.88 8.67
CA TYR A 137 -5.18 8.09 8.79
C TYR A 137 -4.34 8.02 10.08
N MET A 138 -3.22 7.33 10.03
CA MET A 138 -2.41 7.03 11.22
C MET A 138 -1.79 8.29 11.83
N ASN A 139 -1.31 9.21 11.00
CA ASN A 139 -0.55 10.38 11.45
C ASN A 139 -1.39 11.33 12.29
N THR A 140 -2.67 11.48 11.94
CA THR A 140 -3.58 12.45 12.55
C THR A 140 -4.23 11.92 13.83
N GLY A 141 -3.91 10.71 14.28
CA GLY A 141 -4.52 10.08 15.46
C GLY A 141 -5.48 8.94 15.11
N ILE A 142 -5.12 8.12 14.12
CA ILE A 142 -5.81 6.86 13.78
C ILE A 142 -7.29 7.12 13.46
N GLN A 143 -7.58 7.95 12.46
CA GLN A 143 -8.94 8.17 11.96
C GLN A 143 -9.31 7.18 10.85
N ARG A 144 -10.59 6.86 10.72
CA ARG A 144 -11.12 6.02 9.64
C ARG A 144 -10.75 6.56 8.26
N SER A 145 -10.25 5.68 7.39
CA SER A 145 -10.12 5.85 5.94
C SER A 145 -11.06 4.91 5.18
N SER A 146 -11.12 5.04 3.85
CA SER A 146 -11.81 4.05 3.01
C SER A 146 -11.10 2.70 2.96
N ALA A 147 -9.84 2.60 3.38
CA ALA A 147 -9.13 1.32 3.53
C ALA A 147 -9.39 0.64 4.88
N THR A 148 -9.86 1.37 5.90
CA THR A 148 -10.19 0.80 7.21
C THR A 148 -11.17 -0.38 7.07
N PRO A 149 -10.92 -1.54 7.71
CA PRO A 149 -11.82 -2.69 7.66
C PRO A 149 -13.16 -2.44 8.35
N PHE A 150 -14.17 -3.22 7.96
CA PHE A 150 -15.44 -3.30 8.69
C PHE A 150 -15.20 -3.70 10.15
N GLY A 151 -15.94 -3.10 11.08
CA GLY A 151 -15.83 -3.37 12.51
C GLY A 151 -14.57 -2.81 13.18
N ALA A 152 -13.65 -2.15 12.45
CA ALA A 152 -12.44 -1.61 13.05
C ALA A 152 -12.74 -0.37 13.90
N GLN A 153 -12.21 -0.35 15.12
CA GLN A 153 -12.22 0.83 15.98
C GLN A 153 -11.15 1.83 15.51
N THR A 154 -11.56 3.08 15.35
CA THR A 154 -10.68 4.23 15.09
C THR A 154 -11.12 5.41 15.96
N SER A 155 -10.40 6.53 15.96
CA SER A 155 -10.84 7.74 16.69
C SER A 155 -12.13 8.34 16.13
N THR A 156 -12.46 8.09 14.85
CA THR A 156 -13.69 8.55 14.19
C THR A 156 -14.71 7.45 13.91
N THR A 157 -14.42 6.21 14.31
CA THR A 157 -15.36 5.09 14.34
C THR A 157 -15.28 4.41 15.71
N PRO A 158 -15.84 5.04 16.75
CA PRO A 158 -15.77 4.53 18.11
C PRO A 158 -16.61 3.25 18.27
N VAL A 159 -16.39 2.58 19.39
CA VAL A 159 -17.14 1.40 19.80
C VAL A 159 -17.88 1.73 21.09
N GLY A 160 -19.17 1.39 21.14
CA GLY A 160 -20.06 1.63 22.27
C GLY A 160 -21.18 0.60 22.31
N SER A 161 -22.28 0.91 23.01
CA SER A 161 -23.44 0.00 23.11
C SER A 161 -24.21 -0.16 21.79
N VAL A 162 -24.17 0.85 20.91
CA VAL A 162 -24.89 0.88 19.63
C VAL A 162 -23.97 1.01 18.41
N GLU A 163 -22.67 1.20 18.63
CA GLU A 163 -21.66 1.38 17.58
C GLU A 163 -20.59 0.29 17.70
N PHE A 164 -20.23 -0.33 16.58
CA PHE A 164 -19.26 -1.45 16.53
C PHE A 164 -18.02 -1.10 15.70
N GLY A 165 -17.70 0.19 15.57
CA GLY A 165 -16.61 0.68 14.72
C GLY A 165 -17.10 0.99 13.31
N LYS A 166 -16.24 0.80 12.30
CA LYS A 166 -16.58 1.17 10.92
C LYS A 166 -17.69 0.28 10.35
N LYS A 167 -18.76 0.90 9.85
CA LYS A 167 -19.95 0.21 9.30
C LYS A 167 -19.77 -0.28 7.86
N GLN A 168 -18.85 0.31 7.09
CA GLN A 168 -18.64 -0.06 5.68
C GLN A 168 -17.49 -1.05 5.55
N PHE A 169 -17.57 -1.94 4.56
CA PHE A 169 -16.39 -2.68 4.09
C PHE A 169 -15.36 -1.74 3.43
N PRO A 170 -14.08 -2.14 3.39
CA PRO A 170 -13.05 -1.32 2.75
C PRO A 170 -13.27 -1.25 1.24
N LYS A 171 -13.02 -0.08 0.67
CA LYS A 171 -13.01 0.18 -0.78
C LYS A 171 -11.93 -0.69 -1.42
N ASP A 172 -12.27 -1.49 -2.44
CA ASP A 172 -11.29 -2.29 -3.16
C ASP A 172 -10.53 -1.44 -4.18
N LEU A 173 -9.57 -0.66 -3.69
CA LEU A 173 -8.82 0.28 -4.52
C LEU A 173 -8.01 -0.44 -5.60
N THR A 174 -7.46 -1.62 -5.32
CA THR A 174 -6.68 -2.37 -6.30
C THR A 174 -7.56 -2.75 -7.51
N GLN A 175 -8.79 -3.22 -7.29
CA GLN A 175 -9.72 -3.49 -8.39
C GLN A 175 -10.17 -2.22 -9.13
N ILE A 176 -10.37 -1.11 -8.41
CA ILE A 176 -10.70 0.19 -9.03
C ILE A 176 -9.56 0.65 -9.96
N MET A 177 -8.31 0.49 -9.55
CA MET A 177 -7.17 0.81 -10.41
C MET A 177 -7.03 -0.17 -11.57
N ALA A 178 -7.35 -1.46 -11.39
CA ALA A 178 -7.40 -2.42 -12.50
C ALA A 178 -8.48 -2.03 -13.53
N ALA A 179 -9.63 -1.51 -13.08
CA ALA A 179 -10.70 -1.04 -13.94
C ALA A 179 -10.35 0.21 -14.76
N HIS A 180 -9.31 0.96 -14.41
CA HIS A 180 -8.77 2.02 -15.29
C HIS A 180 -8.09 1.46 -16.55
N GLY A 181 -7.89 0.14 -16.66
CA GLY A 181 -7.23 -0.49 -17.79
C GLY A 181 -5.73 -0.17 -17.89
N ILE A 182 -5.10 0.24 -16.78
CA ILE A 182 -3.68 0.59 -16.78
C ILE A 182 -2.80 -0.66 -16.99
N PRO A 183 -1.59 -0.50 -17.56
CA PRO A 183 -0.73 -1.64 -17.92
C PRO A 183 -0.44 -2.61 -16.77
N TYR A 184 -0.32 -2.10 -15.54
CA TYR A 184 0.02 -2.93 -14.39
C TYR A 184 -0.57 -2.44 -13.07
N VAL A 185 -1.22 -3.37 -12.38
CA VAL A 185 -1.73 -3.20 -11.02
C VAL A 185 -1.27 -4.39 -10.18
N ALA A 186 -0.88 -4.18 -8.93
CA ALA A 186 -0.62 -5.28 -8.02
C ALA A 186 -1.02 -5.00 -6.57
N GLN A 187 -1.36 -6.08 -5.87
CA GLN A 187 -1.54 -6.09 -4.42
C GLN A 187 -0.43 -6.91 -3.78
N ALA A 188 0.28 -6.31 -2.82
CA ALA A 188 1.46 -6.87 -2.18
C ALA A 188 1.37 -6.73 -0.65
N SER A 189 2.28 -7.39 0.08
CA SER A 189 2.37 -7.30 1.54
C SER A 189 3.82 -7.36 1.98
N VAL A 190 4.18 -6.56 2.98
CA VAL A 190 5.55 -6.45 3.50
C VAL A 190 6.17 -7.76 3.99
N HIS A 191 5.34 -8.74 4.38
CA HIS A 191 5.82 -10.03 4.88
C HIS A 191 6.48 -10.86 3.76
N ASN A 192 5.97 -10.75 2.53
CA ASN A 192 6.48 -11.49 1.37
C ASN A 192 7.38 -10.56 0.55
N TRP A 193 8.54 -10.26 1.11
CA TRP A 193 9.52 -9.36 0.51
C TRP A 193 9.91 -9.76 -0.92
N LYS A 194 9.94 -11.07 -1.22
CA LYS A 194 10.27 -11.59 -2.54
C LYS A 194 9.17 -11.22 -3.53
N ASP A 195 7.90 -11.53 -3.22
CA ASP A 195 6.76 -11.12 -4.07
C ASP A 195 6.72 -9.61 -4.30
N LEU A 196 6.89 -8.82 -3.24
CA LEU A 196 6.92 -7.36 -3.36
C LEU A 196 8.07 -6.87 -4.25
N ASN A 197 9.30 -7.34 -4.04
CA ASN A 197 10.44 -6.95 -4.87
C ASN A 197 10.21 -7.29 -6.35
N MET A 198 9.73 -8.51 -6.64
CA MET A 198 9.43 -8.93 -8.01
C MET A 198 8.38 -8.02 -8.67
N LYS A 199 7.33 -7.64 -7.93
CA LYS A 199 6.28 -6.74 -8.43
C LYS A 199 6.81 -5.33 -8.72
N ILE A 200 7.72 -4.82 -7.89
CA ILE A 200 8.34 -3.50 -8.09
C ILE A 200 9.28 -3.53 -9.29
N GLU A 201 10.19 -4.51 -9.38
CA GLU A 201 11.09 -4.64 -10.52
C GLU A 201 10.32 -4.80 -11.83
N LYS A 202 9.23 -5.59 -11.83
CA LYS A 202 8.33 -5.72 -12.99
C LYS A 202 7.70 -4.39 -13.36
N ALA A 203 7.07 -3.70 -12.41
CA ALA A 203 6.40 -2.42 -12.65
C ALA A 203 7.35 -1.34 -13.21
N LEU A 204 8.60 -1.30 -12.76
CA LEU A 204 9.60 -0.35 -13.26
C LEU A 204 10.01 -0.62 -14.72
N ASN A 205 9.85 -1.85 -15.21
CA ASN A 205 10.12 -2.22 -16.60
C ASN A 205 8.92 -2.02 -17.52
N ILE A 206 7.74 -1.73 -16.98
CA ILE A 206 6.52 -1.45 -17.75
C ILE A 206 6.41 0.06 -17.99
N LYS A 207 6.07 0.43 -19.24
CA LYS A 207 5.78 1.81 -19.64
C LYS A 207 4.31 2.14 -19.43
N GLY A 208 4.03 3.34 -18.92
CA GLY A 208 2.69 3.85 -18.66
C GLY A 208 2.39 3.96 -17.17
N PRO A 209 1.12 4.12 -16.75
CA PRO A 209 0.77 4.22 -15.34
C PRO A 209 0.79 2.85 -14.67
N LYS A 210 1.39 2.76 -13.47
CA LYS A 210 1.41 1.52 -12.67
C LYS A 210 0.94 1.82 -11.26
N PHE A 211 0.23 0.87 -10.65
CA PHE A 211 -0.22 0.99 -9.26
C PHE A 211 0.13 -0.24 -8.44
N ILE A 212 0.70 -0.04 -7.24
CA ILE A 212 0.95 -1.13 -6.29
C ILE A 212 0.40 -0.75 -4.91
N ASN A 213 -0.43 -1.62 -4.36
CA ASN A 213 -1.06 -1.47 -3.06
C ASN A 213 -0.43 -2.44 -2.06
N ILE A 214 0.30 -1.92 -1.07
CA ILE A 214 1.11 -2.71 -0.15
C ILE A 214 0.47 -2.69 1.23
N LEU A 215 0.05 -3.83 1.75
CA LEU A 215 -0.34 -3.93 3.16
C LEU A 215 0.88 -3.77 4.06
N ALA A 216 0.84 -2.74 4.91
CA ALA A 216 1.89 -2.40 5.85
C ALA A 216 1.26 -2.08 7.22
N PRO A 217 0.97 -3.10 8.05
CA PRO A 217 0.30 -2.93 9.34
C PRO A 217 0.96 -1.86 10.25
N CYS A 218 0.13 -1.09 10.97
CA CYS A 218 0.59 -0.07 11.91
C CYS A 218 0.48 -0.59 13.34
N THR A 219 1.61 -0.74 14.04
CA THR A 219 1.65 -1.24 15.43
C THR A 219 0.74 -0.46 16.39
N LEU A 220 0.78 0.88 16.32
CA LEU A 220 -0.04 1.73 17.18
C LEU A 220 -1.52 1.69 16.78
N GLY A 221 -1.82 1.86 15.49
CA GLY A 221 -3.19 1.95 15.00
C GLY A 221 -3.97 0.64 15.10
N TRP A 222 -3.30 -0.48 14.83
CA TRP A 222 -3.92 -1.80 14.89
C TRP A 222 -3.82 -2.43 16.28
N ARG A 223 -3.05 -1.79 17.19
CA ARG A 223 -2.87 -2.16 18.59
C ARG A 223 -2.34 -3.57 18.76
N TYR A 224 -1.13 -3.80 18.26
CA TYR A 224 -0.41 -5.06 18.39
C TYR A 224 1.07 -4.83 18.80
N PRO A 225 1.73 -5.80 19.47
CA PRO A 225 3.15 -5.69 19.85
C PRO A 225 4.08 -5.58 18.64
N ALA A 226 5.03 -4.65 18.64
CA ALA A 226 5.83 -4.27 17.47
C ALA A 226 6.48 -5.47 16.73
N GLU A 227 6.92 -6.48 17.46
CA GLU A 227 7.53 -7.72 16.95
C GLU A 227 6.57 -8.62 16.17
N LYS A 228 5.25 -8.46 16.34
CA LYS A 228 4.20 -9.24 15.68
C LYS A 228 3.79 -8.73 14.30
N GLY A 229 4.34 -7.60 13.85
CA GLY A 229 3.91 -6.95 12.62
C GLY A 229 3.96 -7.84 11.36
N ILE A 230 5.07 -8.54 11.14
CA ILE A 230 5.23 -9.43 9.98
C ILE A 230 4.29 -10.64 10.06
N GLU A 231 4.06 -11.17 11.26
CA GLU A 231 3.11 -12.26 11.51
C GLU A 231 1.67 -11.83 11.14
N ILE A 232 1.25 -10.63 11.55
CA ILE A 232 -0.05 -10.06 11.21
C ILE A 232 -0.21 -9.87 9.70
N ALA A 233 0.82 -9.32 9.04
CA ALA A 233 0.82 -9.13 7.59
C ALA A 233 0.74 -10.46 6.82
N LYS A 234 1.34 -11.53 7.36
CA LYS A 234 1.24 -12.89 6.83
C LYS A 234 -0.14 -13.49 7.04
N LEU A 235 -0.72 -13.35 8.24
CA LEU A 235 -2.07 -13.85 8.54
C LEU A 235 -3.14 -13.17 7.68
N ALA A 236 -2.99 -11.88 7.35
CA ALA A 236 -3.89 -11.20 6.43
C ALA A 236 -3.95 -11.91 5.05
N VAL A 237 -2.82 -12.47 4.63
CA VAL A 237 -2.66 -13.17 3.34
C VAL A 237 -3.13 -14.62 3.45
N GLU A 238 -2.80 -15.33 4.54
CA GLU A 238 -3.23 -16.72 4.78
C GLU A 238 -4.75 -16.85 5.00
N THR A 239 -5.41 -15.79 5.50
CA THR A 239 -6.88 -15.71 5.64
C THR A 239 -7.58 -15.16 4.39
N CYS A 240 -6.81 -14.73 3.39
CA CYS A 240 -7.26 -14.04 2.17
C CYS A 240 -8.02 -12.72 2.41
N VAL A 241 -7.91 -12.10 3.59
CA VAL A 241 -8.34 -10.70 3.80
C VAL A 241 -7.57 -9.76 2.86
N TRP A 242 -6.30 -10.07 2.62
CA TRP A 242 -5.43 -9.35 1.71
C TRP A 242 -4.74 -10.31 0.72
N PRO A 243 -5.41 -10.72 -0.37
CA PRO A 243 -4.80 -11.62 -1.34
C PRO A 243 -3.62 -10.95 -2.07
N LEU A 244 -2.61 -11.74 -2.44
CA LEU A 244 -1.48 -11.27 -3.25
C LEU A 244 -1.71 -11.62 -4.71
N TYR A 245 -1.85 -10.61 -5.55
CA TYR A 245 -2.10 -10.78 -6.98
C TYR A 245 -1.54 -9.62 -7.81
N GLU A 246 -1.47 -9.83 -9.11
CA GLU A 246 -1.13 -8.84 -10.12
C GLU A 246 -2.19 -8.88 -11.25
N VAL A 247 -2.41 -7.74 -11.88
CA VAL A 247 -3.21 -7.57 -13.09
C VAL A 247 -2.32 -6.89 -14.12
N GLU A 248 -2.03 -7.60 -15.20
CA GLU A 248 -1.18 -7.10 -16.29
C GLU A 248 -1.98 -7.12 -17.58
N ASN A 249 -2.22 -5.95 -18.16
CA ASN A 249 -3.03 -5.78 -19.37
C ASN A 249 -4.39 -6.53 -19.28
N GLY A 250 -5.08 -6.38 -18.15
CA GLY A 250 -6.38 -7.01 -17.88
C GLY A 250 -6.32 -8.48 -17.45
N LYS A 251 -5.15 -9.14 -17.49
CA LYS A 251 -5.01 -10.55 -17.09
C LYS A 251 -4.64 -10.67 -15.62
N TYR A 252 -5.45 -11.40 -14.86
CA TYR A 252 -5.27 -11.60 -13.43
C TYR A 252 -4.35 -12.79 -13.16
N LYS A 253 -3.44 -12.62 -12.19
CA LYS A 253 -2.59 -13.70 -11.69
C LYS A 253 -2.50 -13.61 -10.18
N ILE A 254 -2.94 -14.67 -9.51
CA ILE A 254 -2.78 -14.82 -8.06
C ILE A 254 -1.37 -15.32 -7.77
N ASN A 255 -0.58 -14.55 -7.03
CA ASN A 255 0.81 -14.87 -6.70
C ASN A 255 0.93 -15.84 -5.52
N TYR A 256 -0.06 -15.85 -4.63
CA TYR A 256 -0.09 -16.72 -3.46
C TYR A 256 -1.49 -17.28 -3.26
N LYS A 257 -1.59 -18.61 -3.27
CA LYS A 257 -2.77 -19.36 -2.86
C LYS A 257 -2.42 -20.13 -1.59
N PRO A 258 -3.05 -19.86 -0.43
CA PRO A 258 -2.80 -20.66 0.76
C PRO A 258 -3.21 -22.12 0.48
N ARG A 259 -2.44 -23.09 0.99
CA ARG A 259 -2.79 -24.52 0.89
C ARG A 259 -4.13 -24.80 1.57
N GLU A 260 -4.31 -24.20 2.74
CA GLU A 260 -5.53 -24.19 3.51
C GLU A 260 -5.81 -22.74 3.91
N LYS A 261 -6.98 -22.23 3.52
CA LYS A 261 -7.39 -20.88 3.85
C LYS A 261 -7.78 -20.83 5.32
N LYS A 262 -7.08 -20.01 6.10
CA LYS A 262 -7.39 -19.82 7.51
C LYS A 262 -8.69 -19.01 7.69
N PRO A 263 -9.44 -19.23 8.79
CA PRO A 263 -10.60 -18.41 9.11
C PRO A 263 -10.16 -16.99 9.51
N VAL A 264 -10.96 -15.98 9.17
CA VAL A 264 -10.63 -14.56 9.38
C VAL A 264 -10.40 -14.21 10.85
N VAL A 265 -11.03 -14.97 11.75
CA VAL A 265 -10.88 -14.83 13.20
C VAL A 265 -9.42 -14.93 13.66
N GLU A 266 -8.57 -15.70 12.96
CA GLU A 266 -7.14 -15.79 13.28
C GLU A 266 -6.40 -14.46 13.07
N TRP A 267 -6.81 -13.70 12.06
CA TRP A 267 -6.26 -12.38 11.81
C TRP A 267 -6.87 -11.32 12.72
N LEU A 268 -8.19 -11.40 13.01
CA LEU A 268 -8.87 -10.43 13.87
C LEU A 268 -8.37 -10.46 15.32
N LYS A 269 -8.13 -11.66 15.89
CA LYS A 269 -7.87 -11.84 17.33
C LYS A 269 -6.58 -11.20 17.84
N ILE A 270 -5.60 -11.02 16.97
CA ILE A 270 -4.26 -10.53 17.32
C ILE A 270 -4.14 -8.99 17.25
N GLN A 271 -5.26 -8.29 17.04
CA GLN A 271 -5.32 -6.85 16.84
C GLN A 271 -6.31 -6.22 17.83
N GLY A 272 -5.83 -5.29 18.67
CA GLY A 272 -6.69 -4.63 19.65
C GLY A 272 -7.76 -3.70 19.05
N ARG A 273 -7.71 -3.37 17.75
CA ARG A 273 -8.75 -2.59 17.06
C ARG A 273 -10.04 -3.36 16.76
N PHE A 274 -10.05 -4.68 17.00
CA PHE A 274 -11.20 -5.58 16.80
C PHE A 274 -11.64 -6.29 18.08
N SER A 275 -11.07 -5.97 19.24
CA SER A 275 -11.30 -6.70 20.49
C SER A 275 -12.79 -6.77 20.88
N HIS A 276 -13.56 -5.74 20.57
CA HIS A 276 -15.00 -5.68 20.83
C HIS A 276 -15.83 -6.65 19.98
N LEU A 277 -15.34 -7.08 18.82
CA LEU A 277 -16.05 -8.04 17.96
C LEU A 277 -16.17 -9.43 18.61
N PHE A 278 -15.32 -9.73 19.58
CA PHE A 278 -15.28 -11.03 20.27
C PHE A 278 -16.26 -11.15 21.45
N LYS A 279 -17.09 -10.13 21.68
CA LYS A 279 -18.21 -10.27 22.62
C LYS A 279 -19.29 -11.16 22.01
N PRO A 280 -19.97 -12.02 22.79
CA PRO A 280 -20.97 -12.96 22.27
C PRO A 280 -22.04 -12.31 21.38
N GLU A 281 -22.50 -11.11 21.73
CA GLU A 281 -23.49 -10.34 20.98
C GLU A 281 -23.02 -9.91 19.57
N ASN A 282 -21.70 -9.85 19.35
CA ASN A 282 -21.08 -9.35 18.11
C ASN A 282 -20.63 -10.47 17.16
N GLN A 283 -20.89 -11.75 17.48
CA GLN A 283 -20.47 -12.88 16.65
C GLN A 283 -20.92 -12.76 15.19
N HIS A 284 -22.14 -12.25 14.97
CA HIS A 284 -22.71 -12.01 13.64
C HIS A 284 -21.83 -11.09 12.76
N LEU A 285 -21.08 -10.15 13.37
CA LEU A 285 -20.17 -9.26 12.65
C LEU A 285 -18.93 -10.01 12.14
N ILE A 286 -18.41 -10.96 12.91
CA ILE A 286 -17.28 -11.81 12.48
C ILE A 286 -17.72 -12.69 11.31
N ASP A 287 -18.93 -13.24 11.37
CA ASP A 287 -19.51 -14.06 10.31
C ASP A 287 -19.72 -13.23 9.02
N GLU A 288 -20.13 -11.97 9.15
CA GLU A 288 -20.27 -11.04 8.03
C GLU A 288 -18.90 -10.74 7.38
N ILE A 289 -17.86 -10.51 8.18
CA ILE A 289 -16.49 -10.32 7.70
C ILE A 289 -16.02 -11.57 6.94
N GLN A 290 -16.21 -12.76 7.51
CA GLN A 290 -15.81 -14.03 6.90
C GLN A 290 -16.50 -14.20 5.53
N LYS A 291 -17.81 -13.97 5.46
CA LYS A 291 -18.60 -14.07 4.23
C LYS A 291 -18.11 -13.11 3.15
N GLU A 292 -17.80 -11.86 3.49
CA GLU A 292 -17.28 -10.89 2.52
C GLU A 292 -15.87 -11.26 2.03
N VAL A 293 -15.00 -11.75 2.92
CA VAL A 293 -13.66 -12.23 2.54
C VAL A 293 -13.76 -13.42 1.58
N ASP A 294 -14.63 -14.39 1.87
CA ASP A 294 -14.84 -15.57 1.02
C ASP A 294 -15.41 -15.19 -0.35
N LYS A 295 -16.36 -14.23 -0.38
CA LYS A 295 -16.92 -13.67 -1.61
C LYS A 295 -15.85 -13.00 -2.47
N ARG A 296 -15.02 -12.13 -1.89
CA ARG A 296 -13.94 -11.44 -2.61
C ARG A 296 -12.89 -12.41 -3.13
N TRP A 297 -12.55 -13.42 -2.33
CA TRP A 297 -11.60 -14.45 -2.73
C TRP A 297 -12.12 -15.30 -3.88
N THR A 298 -13.38 -15.73 -3.83
CA THR A 298 -14.04 -16.49 -4.91
C THR A 298 -14.04 -15.70 -6.21
N ARG A 299 -14.45 -14.41 -6.16
CA ARG A 299 -14.40 -13.53 -7.33
C ARG A 299 -12.99 -13.39 -7.91
N LEU A 300 -11.97 -13.28 -7.06
CA LEU A 300 -10.59 -13.19 -7.54
C LEU A 300 -10.11 -14.49 -8.20
N LEU A 301 -10.54 -15.65 -7.70
CA LEU A 301 -10.26 -16.95 -8.32
C LEU A 301 -10.90 -17.06 -9.71
N GLU A 302 -12.14 -16.60 -9.86
CA GLU A 302 -12.84 -16.55 -11.15
C GLU A 302 -12.09 -15.65 -12.14
N LEU A 303 -11.76 -14.42 -11.73
CA LEU A 303 -11.01 -13.48 -12.57
C LEU A 303 -9.64 -14.02 -13.00
N ALA A 304 -8.95 -14.75 -12.12
CA ALA A 304 -7.65 -15.35 -12.42
C ALA A 304 -7.71 -16.66 -13.23
N SER A 305 -8.91 -17.18 -13.46
CA SER A 305 -9.15 -18.38 -14.28
C SER A 305 -9.70 -18.07 -15.66
N ALA A 306 -10.08 -16.81 -15.92
CA ALA A 306 -10.54 -16.29 -17.20
C ALA A 306 -9.37 -15.86 -18.09
#